data_AF-A0A2H9MMR3-F1
#
_entry.id   AF-A0A2H9MMR3-F1
#
_cell.length_a   1.000
_cell.length_b   1.000
_cell.length_c   1.000
_cell.angle_alpha   90.00
_cell.angle_beta   90.00
_cell.angle_gamma   90.00
#
_symmetry.space_group_name_H-M   'P 1'
#
loop_
_entity.id
_entity.type
_entity.pdbx_description
1 polymer ?
#
loop_
_entity_poly.entity_id
_entity_poly.type
_entity_poly.pdbx_seq_one_letter_code
_entity_poly.pdbx_strand_id
1 'polypeptide(L)'
;MYDVLFAPSRGKYVGKKPKVECLLCAIRDKNPEVWTRRIYDDDKVMVIMNIFPYSPGHVQVIPNRHVEDLNGLSDNELEYTLDFVQRTTDFVKKIMRADGFNIGINLGKSGASIKHIHVQIVPRYEKIPNMGQEEIHKIYLENAALLKNKIEIEETKKDCECLNKKNYVLKKNPFVYLYEKPYNRGHVVVSPENHVNDINQLSASELLRLFKEVINAKNAIENIYHPVGFNIGMNIGNIPNAPEHLQLHVVPRYDPETGFMEVIGDTRVVVESLEQSYEKIKTKYV
;
A
#
# COMPACT_ATOMS: atom_id res chain seq x y z
N MET A 1 -5.55 -14.00 19.57
CA MET A 1 -6.04 -15.24 18.91
C MET A 1 -6.03 -14.95 17.42
N TYR A 2 -5.26 -15.68 16.62
CA TYR A 2 -5.21 -15.43 15.18
C TYR A 2 -6.50 -15.88 14.52
N ASP A 3 -7.11 -14.99 13.72
CA ASP A 3 -8.24 -15.36 12.87
C ASP A 3 -7.74 -16.25 11.74
N VAL A 4 -8.28 -17.47 11.64
CA VAL A 4 -7.98 -18.40 10.55
C VAL A 4 -9.00 -18.19 9.43
N LEU A 5 -8.53 -17.66 8.29
CA LEU A 5 -9.34 -17.54 7.08
C LEU A 5 -9.29 -18.85 6.27
N PHE A 6 -10.32 -19.68 6.38
CA PHE A 6 -10.49 -20.83 5.50
C PHE A 6 -10.91 -20.37 4.10
N ALA A 7 -10.07 -20.61 3.09
CA ALA A 7 -10.36 -20.27 1.69
C ALA A 7 -10.17 -21.48 0.74
N PRO A 8 -11.02 -22.52 0.81
CA PRO A 8 -10.87 -23.75 0.00
C PRO A 8 -10.82 -23.51 -1.51
N SER A 9 -11.48 -22.44 -1.99
CA SER A 9 -11.45 -22.04 -3.40
C SER A 9 -10.04 -21.76 -3.93
N ARG A 10 -9.10 -21.34 -3.06
CA ARG A 10 -7.68 -21.14 -3.43
C ARG A 10 -7.00 -22.45 -3.85
N GLY A 11 -7.47 -23.59 -3.34
CA GLY A 11 -6.99 -24.93 -3.70
C GLY A 11 -7.03 -25.21 -5.20
N LYS A 12 -8.01 -24.64 -5.92
CA LYS A 12 -8.16 -24.83 -7.38
C LYS A 12 -6.99 -24.29 -8.21
N TYR A 13 -6.20 -23.38 -7.64
CA TYR A 13 -5.09 -22.69 -8.29
C TYR A 13 -3.71 -23.14 -7.80
N VAL A 14 -3.64 -24.01 -6.79
CA VAL A 14 -2.38 -24.55 -6.29
C VAL A 14 -1.70 -25.33 -7.41
N GLY A 15 -0.44 -24.98 -7.73
CA GLY A 15 0.34 -25.61 -8.80
C GLY A 15 -0.06 -25.21 -10.24
N LYS A 16 -1.10 -24.39 -10.44
CA LYS A 16 -1.57 -23.95 -11.77
C LYS A 16 -1.13 -22.53 -12.13
N LYS A 17 0.12 -22.17 -11.84
CA LYS A 17 0.65 -20.87 -12.29
C LYS A 17 0.95 -20.95 -13.79
N PRO A 18 0.45 -19.99 -14.61
CA PRO A 18 0.88 -19.88 -16.00
C PRO A 18 2.41 -19.79 -16.08
N LYS A 19 3.01 -20.41 -17.09
CA LYS A 19 4.46 -20.40 -17.30
C LYS A 19 4.89 -19.10 -17.99
N VAL A 20 4.73 -17.98 -17.30
CA VAL A 20 5.10 -16.65 -17.77
C VAL A 20 6.12 -16.01 -16.82
N GLU A 21 7.01 -15.18 -17.35
CA GLU A 21 8.04 -14.50 -16.54
C GLU A 21 7.42 -13.54 -15.51
N CYS A 22 6.45 -12.75 -15.95
CA CYS A 22 5.67 -11.87 -15.08
C CYS A 22 4.19 -11.96 -15.41
N LEU A 23 3.38 -12.32 -14.39
CA LEU A 23 1.93 -12.44 -14.51
C LEU A 23 1.28 -11.11 -14.90
N LEU A 24 1.74 -9.99 -14.34
CA LEU A 24 1.16 -8.67 -14.60
C LEU A 24 1.51 -8.16 -16.01
N CYS A 25 2.71 -8.44 -16.52
CA CYS A 25 3.05 -8.17 -17.92
C CYS A 25 2.23 -9.03 -18.88
N ALA A 26 2.07 -10.32 -18.58
CA ALA A 26 1.22 -11.19 -19.39
C ALA A 26 -0.24 -10.74 -19.39
N ILE A 27 -0.75 -10.24 -18.26
CA ILE A 27 -2.06 -9.59 -18.18
C ILE A 27 -2.08 -8.35 -19.09
N ARG A 28 -1.11 -7.42 -18.96
CA ARG A 28 -0.99 -6.20 -19.80
C ARG A 28 -1.08 -6.52 -21.28
N ASP A 29 -0.29 -7.49 -21.71
CA ASP A 29 -0.14 -7.91 -23.10
C ASP A 29 -1.29 -8.79 -23.61
N LYS A 30 -2.34 -8.97 -22.78
CA LYS A 30 -3.56 -9.74 -23.09
C LYS A 30 -3.23 -11.18 -23.51
N ASN A 31 -2.24 -11.80 -22.85
CA ASN A 31 -1.88 -13.18 -23.10
C ASN A 31 -3.10 -14.11 -22.84
N PRO A 32 -3.54 -14.91 -23.83
CA PRO A 32 -4.76 -15.72 -23.72
C PRO A 32 -4.67 -16.84 -22.67
N GLU A 33 -3.46 -17.22 -22.24
CA GLU A 33 -3.25 -18.23 -21.19
C GLU A 33 -3.41 -17.66 -19.77
N VAL A 34 -3.48 -16.33 -19.64
CA VAL A 34 -3.55 -15.65 -18.36
C VAL A 34 -4.92 -15.01 -18.18
N TRP A 35 -5.74 -15.65 -17.37
CA TRP A 35 -7.03 -15.11 -16.98
C TRP A 35 -6.89 -13.93 -16.01
N THR A 36 -7.76 -12.92 -16.15
CA THR A 36 -7.75 -11.70 -15.33
C THR A 36 -9.16 -11.12 -15.20
N ARG A 37 -9.40 -10.39 -14.09
CA ARG A 37 -10.57 -9.52 -13.91
C ARG A 37 -10.15 -8.06 -14.06
N ARG A 38 -9.80 -7.69 -15.29
CA ARG A 38 -9.43 -6.31 -15.63
C ARG A 38 -10.65 -5.40 -15.57
N ILE A 39 -10.50 -4.22 -14.98
CA ILE A 39 -11.55 -3.18 -14.87
C ILE A 39 -11.23 -2.01 -15.80
N TYR A 40 -9.95 -1.62 -15.84
CA TYR A 40 -9.46 -0.48 -16.60
C TYR A 40 -8.02 -0.73 -17.06
N ASP A 41 -7.66 -0.16 -18.21
CA ASP A 41 -6.28 0.03 -18.62
C ASP A 41 -6.15 1.18 -19.61
N ASP A 42 -4.97 1.79 -19.61
CA ASP A 42 -4.48 2.70 -20.64
C ASP A 42 -3.02 2.39 -20.98
N ASP A 43 -2.30 3.34 -21.60
CA ASP A 43 -0.89 3.20 -21.97
C ASP A 43 0.06 3.15 -20.76
N LYS A 44 -0.34 3.63 -19.59
CA LYS A 44 0.51 3.80 -18.41
C LYS A 44 0.14 2.90 -17.24
N VAL A 45 -1.13 2.57 -17.03
CA VAL A 45 -1.58 1.78 -15.86
C VAL A 45 -2.68 0.79 -16.21
N MET A 46 -2.86 -0.20 -15.35
CA MET A 46 -4.03 -1.07 -15.30
C MET A 46 -4.63 -1.09 -13.90
N VAL A 47 -5.96 -1.24 -13.85
CA VAL A 47 -6.71 -1.56 -12.63
C VAL A 47 -7.36 -2.92 -12.80
N ILE A 48 -7.04 -3.86 -11.91
CA ILE A 48 -7.56 -5.24 -11.94
C ILE A 48 -8.09 -5.63 -10.56
N MET A 49 -9.05 -6.56 -10.51
CA MET A 49 -9.39 -7.20 -9.24
C MET A 49 -8.35 -8.25 -8.88
N ASN A 50 -8.04 -8.33 -7.57
CA ASN A 50 -7.19 -9.40 -7.07
C ASN A 50 -7.94 -10.74 -7.19
N ILE A 51 -7.30 -11.75 -7.79
CA ILE A 51 -7.89 -13.08 -7.96
C ILE A 51 -8.05 -13.83 -6.63
N PHE A 52 -7.28 -13.43 -5.62
CA PHE A 52 -7.34 -13.92 -4.23
C PHE A 52 -7.59 -12.74 -3.28
N PRO A 53 -8.78 -12.15 -3.32
CA PRO A 53 -9.10 -10.96 -2.54
C PRO A 53 -8.93 -11.24 -1.03
N TYR A 54 -8.47 -10.24 -0.28
CA TYR A 54 -8.52 -10.25 1.19
C TYR A 54 -9.89 -9.81 1.72
N SER A 55 -10.62 -9.03 0.91
CA SER A 55 -11.92 -8.46 1.22
C SER A 55 -12.71 -8.30 -0.10
N PRO A 56 -14.05 -8.42 -0.12
CA PRO A 56 -14.85 -8.15 -1.31
C PRO A 56 -14.49 -6.80 -1.94
N GLY A 57 -14.27 -6.74 -3.26
CA GLY A 57 -13.86 -5.50 -3.92
C GLY A 57 -12.36 -5.16 -3.85
N HIS A 58 -11.50 -6.08 -3.42
CA HIS A 58 -10.05 -5.89 -3.47
C HIS A 58 -9.55 -5.69 -4.91
N VAL A 59 -9.00 -4.52 -5.19
CA VAL A 59 -8.43 -4.13 -6.49
C VAL A 59 -6.95 -3.79 -6.37
N GLN A 60 -6.27 -3.77 -7.52
CA GLN A 60 -4.86 -3.47 -7.66
C GLN A 60 -4.66 -2.42 -8.75
N VAL A 61 -3.81 -1.43 -8.50
CA VAL A 61 -3.34 -0.45 -9.50
C VAL A 61 -1.90 -0.79 -9.88
N ILE A 62 -1.63 -0.97 -11.17
CA ILE A 62 -0.36 -1.49 -11.69
C ILE A 62 0.19 -0.55 -12.77
N PRO A 63 1.40 -0.01 -12.63
CA PRO A 63 2.08 0.64 -13.75
C PRO A 63 2.41 -0.37 -14.84
N ASN A 64 2.18 -0.02 -16.11
CA ASN A 64 2.35 -0.93 -17.25
C ASN A 64 3.80 -1.35 -17.46
N ARG A 65 4.75 -0.43 -17.24
CA ARG A 65 6.17 -0.77 -17.34
C ARG A 65 6.55 -1.73 -16.23
N HIS A 66 7.31 -2.75 -16.58
CA HIS A 66 7.81 -3.72 -15.61
C HIS A 66 8.86 -3.05 -14.72
N VAL A 67 8.52 -2.87 -13.44
CA VAL A 67 9.40 -2.36 -12.39
C VAL A 67 9.14 -3.15 -11.11
N GLU A 68 10.20 -3.58 -10.42
CA GLU A 68 10.08 -4.35 -9.18
C GLU A 68 10.11 -3.48 -7.91
N ASP A 69 10.60 -2.23 -8.01
CA ASP A 69 10.81 -1.31 -6.90
C ASP A 69 10.43 0.13 -7.28
N LEU A 70 9.98 0.91 -6.30
CA LEU A 70 9.54 2.30 -6.49
C LEU A 70 10.63 3.20 -7.08
N ASN A 71 11.91 2.93 -6.79
CA ASN A 71 13.04 3.65 -7.41
C ASN A 71 13.10 3.48 -8.93
N GLY A 72 12.48 2.41 -9.44
CA GLY A 72 12.43 2.14 -10.86
C GLY A 72 11.48 3.08 -11.61
N LEU A 73 10.52 3.73 -10.95
CA LEU A 73 9.52 4.62 -11.58
C LEU A 73 10.07 6.04 -11.79
N SER A 74 9.79 6.63 -12.94
CA SER A 74 9.97 8.08 -13.14
C SER A 74 8.93 8.88 -12.34
N ASP A 75 9.20 10.15 -12.07
CA ASP A 75 8.26 11.04 -11.36
C ASP A 75 6.88 11.06 -12.05
N ASN A 76 6.85 11.13 -13.38
CA ASN A 76 5.61 11.11 -14.16
C ASN A 76 4.83 9.79 -14.02
N GLU A 77 5.52 8.64 -14.01
CA GLU A 77 4.87 7.34 -13.84
C GLU A 77 4.37 7.17 -12.40
N LEU A 78 5.15 7.63 -11.42
CA LEU A 78 4.77 7.61 -10.02
C LEU A 78 3.54 8.48 -9.78
N GLU A 79 3.55 9.74 -10.22
CA GLU A 79 2.41 10.67 -10.12
C GLU A 79 1.15 10.08 -10.77
N TYR A 80 1.26 9.55 -11.99
CA TYR A 80 0.13 8.96 -12.70
C TYR A 80 -0.42 7.71 -12.00
N THR A 81 0.48 6.87 -11.46
CA THR A 81 0.08 5.69 -10.67
C THR A 81 -0.66 6.11 -9.40
N LEU A 82 -0.16 7.14 -8.70
CA LEU A 82 -0.75 7.64 -7.45
C LEU A 82 -2.10 8.32 -7.66
N ASP A 83 -2.25 9.08 -8.74
CA ASP A 83 -3.53 9.62 -9.19
C ASP A 83 -4.55 8.49 -9.41
N PHE A 84 -4.15 7.39 -10.07
CA PHE A 84 -5.04 6.23 -10.20
C PHE A 84 -5.31 5.50 -8.89
N VAL A 85 -4.40 5.51 -7.91
CA VAL A 85 -4.67 5.01 -6.56
C VAL A 85 -5.78 5.82 -5.90
N GLN A 86 -5.74 7.16 -5.98
CA GLN A 86 -6.79 8.02 -5.43
C GLN A 86 -8.14 7.76 -6.12
N ARG A 87 -8.16 7.76 -7.45
CA ARG A 87 -9.38 7.53 -8.25
C ARG A 87 -9.98 6.16 -8.01
N THR A 88 -9.15 5.13 -7.93
CA THR A 88 -9.59 3.76 -7.66
C THR A 88 -10.12 3.63 -6.24
N THR A 89 -9.51 4.31 -5.27
CA THR A 89 -10.00 4.34 -3.88
C THR A 89 -11.38 5.01 -3.81
N ASP A 90 -11.58 6.16 -4.46
CA ASP A 90 -12.88 6.84 -4.54
C ASP A 90 -13.94 5.99 -5.25
N PHE A 91 -13.55 5.36 -6.37
CA PHE A 91 -14.38 4.45 -7.15
C PHE A 91 -14.90 3.29 -6.30
N VAL A 92 -14.00 2.57 -5.61
CA VAL A 92 -14.39 1.45 -4.74
C VAL A 92 -15.24 1.95 -3.57
N LYS A 93 -14.91 3.10 -2.98
CA LYS A 93 -15.67 3.72 -1.88
C LYS A 93 -17.12 3.99 -2.30
N LYS A 94 -17.33 4.59 -3.48
CA LYS A 94 -18.68 4.90 -3.99
C LYS A 94 -19.50 3.67 -4.32
N ILE A 95 -18.90 2.67 -4.96
CA ILE A 95 -19.62 1.48 -5.43
C ILE A 95 -19.87 0.48 -4.30
N MET A 96 -18.82 0.16 -3.55
CA MET A 96 -18.89 -0.87 -2.53
C MET A 96 -19.32 -0.34 -1.17
N ARG A 97 -19.37 0.99 -0.98
CA ARG A 97 -19.68 1.65 0.30
C ARG A 97 -18.78 1.14 1.43
N ALA A 98 -17.48 1.04 1.13
CA ALA A 98 -16.48 0.62 2.12
C ALA A 98 -16.31 1.67 3.21
N ASP A 99 -16.19 1.23 4.46
CA ASP A 99 -16.02 2.09 5.63
C ASP A 99 -14.59 2.64 5.72
N GLY A 100 -13.62 1.90 5.18
CA GLY A 100 -12.23 2.31 5.09
C GLY A 100 -11.41 1.40 4.18
N PHE A 101 -10.10 1.61 4.16
CA PHE A 101 -9.19 0.88 3.28
C PHE A 101 -7.85 0.59 3.96
N ASN A 102 -7.26 -0.55 3.62
CA ASN A 102 -5.81 -0.70 3.66
C ASN A 102 -5.28 -0.52 2.23
N ILE A 103 -4.36 0.42 2.06
CA ILE A 103 -3.70 0.67 0.78
C ILE A 103 -2.22 0.40 0.96
N GLY A 104 -1.61 -0.43 0.10
CA GLY A 104 -0.20 -0.75 0.29
C GLY A 104 0.48 -1.50 -0.85
N ILE A 105 1.80 -1.58 -0.74
CA ILE A 105 2.74 -2.17 -1.70
C ILE A 105 3.67 -3.09 -0.94
N ASN A 106 3.89 -4.28 -1.47
CA ASN A 106 4.88 -5.23 -0.97
C ASN A 106 6.06 -5.25 -1.95
N LEU A 107 7.27 -4.99 -1.46
CA LEU A 107 8.51 -4.95 -2.24
C LEU A 107 9.51 -5.99 -1.75
N GLY A 108 10.26 -6.61 -2.66
CA GLY A 108 11.21 -7.68 -2.32
C GLY A 108 10.54 -8.92 -1.73
N LYS A 109 11.22 -9.64 -0.83
CA LYS A 109 10.71 -10.86 -0.18
C LYS A 109 9.81 -10.55 1.04
N SER A 110 8.92 -9.57 0.93
CA SER A 110 8.01 -9.12 2.01
C SER A 110 6.58 -9.64 1.90
N GLY A 111 6.37 -10.76 1.22
CA GLY A 111 5.04 -11.28 0.87
C GLY A 111 4.53 -10.82 -0.50
N ALA A 112 5.35 -10.16 -1.31
CA ALA A 112 5.08 -10.00 -2.74
C ALA A 112 5.23 -11.35 -3.46
N SER A 113 4.15 -11.86 -4.04
CA SER A 113 4.17 -13.11 -4.82
C SER A 113 4.50 -12.90 -6.30
N ILE A 114 4.54 -11.64 -6.74
CA ILE A 114 4.83 -11.20 -8.11
C ILE A 114 5.88 -10.09 -8.04
N LYS A 115 6.94 -10.23 -8.84
CA LYS A 115 8.02 -9.26 -8.98
C LYS A 115 7.66 -8.19 -10.02
N HIS A 116 6.70 -7.35 -9.67
CA HIS A 116 6.27 -6.16 -10.44
C HIS A 116 5.41 -5.35 -9.48
N ILE A 117 5.67 -4.04 -9.34
CA ILE A 117 4.88 -3.14 -8.50
C ILE A 117 3.39 -3.25 -8.83
N HIS A 118 2.60 -3.40 -7.78
CA HIS A 118 1.16 -3.30 -7.82
C HIS A 118 0.65 -2.81 -6.47
N VAL A 119 -0.08 -1.70 -6.48
CA VAL A 119 -0.65 -1.09 -5.27
C VAL A 119 -1.96 -1.82 -4.95
N GLN A 120 -2.01 -2.46 -3.79
CA GLN A 120 -3.20 -3.13 -3.28
C GLN A 120 -4.14 -2.08 -2.67
N ILE A 121 -5.41 -2.12 -3.03
CA ILE A 121 -6.48 -1.31 -2.40
C ILE A 121 -7.50 -2.30 -1.84
N VAL A 122 -7.39 -2.57 -0.54
CA VAL A 122 -8.23 -3.54 0.18
C VAL A 122 -9.33 -2.78 0.93
N PRO A 123 -10.59 -2.79 0.45
CA PRO A 123 -11.68 -2.18 1.19
C PRO A 123 -11.95 -2.93 2.49
N ARG A 124 -12.40 -2.19 3.50
CA ARG A 124 -12.77 -2.69 4.82
C ARG A 124 -14.20 -2.33 5.12
N TYR A 125 -14.85 -3.20 5.86
CA TYR A 125 -16.27 -3.14 6.16
C TYR A 125 -16.51 -3.48 7.62
N GLU A 126 -17.37 -2.73 8.29
CA GLU A 126 -17.98 -3.16 9.55
C GLU A 126 -18.91 -4.35 9.29
N LYS A 127 -19.68 -4.29 8.19
CA LYS A 127 -20.52 -5.39 7.70
C LYS A 127 -20.11 -5.82 6.30
N ILE A 128 -19.46 -6.98 6.20
CA ILE A 128 -18.94 -7.51 4.95
C ILE A 128 -20.10 -7.73 3.93
N PRO A 129 -20.01 -7.18 2.71
CA PRO A 129 -21.00 -7.41 1.66
C PRO A 129 -21.07 -8.89 1.27
N ASN A 130 -22.28 -9.44 1.16
CA ASN A 130 -22.51 -10.80 0.69
C ASN A 130 -22.59 -10.84 -0.85
N MET A 131 -21.46 -10.63 -1.51
CA MET A 131 -21.37 -10.57 -2.98
C MET A 131 -20.25 -11.45 -3.53
N GLY A 132 -20.52 -12.09 -4.66
CA GLY A 132 -19.53 -12.90 -5.36
C GLY A 132 -18.51 -12.04 -6.13
N GLN A 133 -17.31 -12.58 -6.38
CA GLN A 133 -16.29 -11.85 -7.14
C GLN A 133 -16.70 -11.53 -8.59
N GLU A 134 -17.45 -12.42 -9.24
CA GLU A 134 -17.99 -12.18 -10.60
C GLU A 134 -19.04 -11.07 -10.62
N GLU A 135 -19.90 -11.04 -9.61
CA GLU A 135 -20.92 -10.00 -9.43
C GLU A 135 -20.27 -8.62 -9.23
N ILE A 136 -19.27 -8.56 -8.34
CA ILE A 136 -18.50 -7.34 -8.10
C ILE A 136 -17.78 -6.89 -9.36
N HIS A 137 -17.18 -7.81 -10.12
CA HIS A 137 -16.48 -7.49 -11.36
C HIS A 137 -17.42 -6.88 -12.40
N LYS A 138 -18.61 -7.47 -12.56
CA LYS A 138 -19.64 -6.91 -13.45
C LYS A 138 -20.02 -5.49 -13.07
N ILE A 139 -20.28 -5.23 -11.78
CA ILE A 139 -20.61 -3.90 -11.28
C ILE A 139 -19.45 -2.92 -11.51
N TYR A 140 -18.21 -3.35 -11.30
CA TYR A 140 -17.04 -2.52 -11.59
C TYR A 140 -16.91 -2.18 -13.07
N LEU A 141 -17.16 -3.14 -13.97
CA LEU A 141 -17.15 -2.89 -15.42
C LEU A 141 -18.24 -1.90 -15.84
N GLU A 142 -19.47 -2.06 -15.32
CA GLU A 142 -20.59 -1.15 -15.60
C GLU A 142 -20.31 0.30 -15.17
N ASN A 143 -19.44 0.49 -14.17
CA ASN A 143 -19.10 1.81 -13.62
C ASN A 143 -17.69 2.28 -13.99
N ALA A 144 -16.93 1.54 -14.81
CA ALA A 144 -15.50 1.78 -15.03
C ALA A 144 -15.18 3.19 -15.60
N ALA A 145 -16.16 3.85 -16.22
CA ALA A 145 -16.04 5.24 -16.66
C ALA A 145 -15.69 6.21 -15.52
N LEU A 146 -16.12 5.92 -14.28
CA LEU A 146 -15.83 6.74 -13.10
C LEU A 146 -14.33 6.79 -12.77
N LEU A 147 -13.52 5.80 -13.17
CA LEU A 147 -12.07 5.82 -12.97
C LEU A 147 -11.36 6.93 -13.78
N LYS A 148 -12.04 7.51 -14.78
CA LYS A 148 -11.53 8.66 -15.54
C LYS A 148 -11.72 9.98 -14.81
N ASN A 149 -12.53 10.02 -13.76
CA ASN A 149 -12.81 11.23 -13.01
C ASN A 149 -11.58 11.61 -12.19
N LYS A 150 -10.94 12.72 -12.55
CA LYS A 150 -9.81 13.25 -11.80
C LYS A 150 -10.26 13.75 -10.44
N ILE A 151 -9.40 13.59 -9.45
CA ILE A 151 -9.55 14.22 -8.15
C ILE A 151 -8.66 15.46 -8.17
N GLU A 152 -9.29 16.63 -8.14
CA GLU A 152 -8.59 17.92 -8.13
C GLU A 152 -8.74 18.53 -6.74
N ILE A 153 -7.61 18.71 -6.07
CA ILE A 153 -7.54 19.21 -4.70
C ILE A 153 -6.53 20.34 -4.70
N GLU A 154 -6.97 21.51 -4.23
CA GLU A 154 -6.09 22.63 -4.00
C GLU A 154 -5.24 22.38 -2.75
N GLU A 155 -3.93 22.66 -2.85
CA GLU A 155 -3.06 22.61 -1.68
C GLU A 155 -3.52 23.66 -0.66
N THR A 156 -3.92 23.21 0.52
CA THR A 156 -4.27 24.09 1.63
C THR A 156 -3.28 23.90 2.77
N LYS A 157 -2.58 24.96 3.18
CA LYS A 157 -1.68 24.90 4.33
C LYS A 157 -2.49 25.00 5.62
N LYS A 158 -2.45 23.95 6.43
CA LYS A 158 -3.05 23.96 7.76
C LYS A 158 -2.10 23.31 8.76
N ASP A 159 -1.72 24.06 9.79
CA ASP A 159 -0.88 23.55 10.86
C ASP A 159 -1.56 22.36 11.56
N CYS A 160 -0.82 21.25 11.74
CA CYS A 160 -1.28 20.14 12.60
C CYS A 160 -0.59 20.16 13.97
N GLU A 161 -1.36 20.34 15.04
CA GLU A 161 -0.88 20.13 16.41
C GLU A 161 -0.48 18.67 16.69
N CYS A 162 -1.10 17.72 15.99
CA CYS A 162 -0.85 16.29 16.15
C CYS A 162 0.60 15.88 15.81
N LEU A 163 1.21 16.53 14.82
CA LEU A 163 2.58 16.24 14.37
C LEU A 163 3.61 16.84 15.31
N ASN A 164 3.28 17.97 15.96
CA ASN A 164 4.14 18.60 16.96
C ASN A 164 4.35 17.74 18.21
N LYS A 165 3.46 16.78 18.47
CA LYS A 165 3.54 15.84 19.59
C LYS A 165 4.36 14.58 19.28
N LYS A 166 4.87 14.43 18.04
CA LYS A 166 5.63 13.24 17.64
C LYS A 166 7.04 13.27 18.20
N ASN A 167 7.48 12.13 18.72
CA ASN A 167 8.87 11.90 19.12
C ASN A 167 9.68 11.33 17.94
N TYR A 168 11.02 11.32 18.08
CA TYR A 168 11.94 10.71 17.10
C TYR A 168 11.72 11.21 15.66
N VAL A 169 11.50 12.53 15.50
CA VAL A 169 11.30 13.19 14.21
C VAL A 169 12.62 13.32 13.46
N LEU A 170 12.70 12.70 12.28
CA LEU A 170 13.82 12.75 11.35
C LEU A 170 13.74 13.95 10.40
N LYS A 171 12.54 14.33 9.98
CA LYS A 171 12.27 15.43 9.04
C LYS A 171 10.86 16.01 9.26
N LYS A 172 10.63 17.29 8.93
CA LYS A 172 9.33 17.98 9.11
C LYS A 172 8.58 18.33 7.81
N ASN A 173 9.18 18.18 6.63
CA ASN A 173 8.51 18.48 5.36
C ASN A 173 8.87 17.47 4.23
N PRO A 174 8.03 16.45 3.98
CA PRO A 174 6.93 16.00 4.84
C PRO A 174 7.47 15.45 6.18
N PHE A 175 6.59 15.19 7.14
CA PHE A 175 7.02 14.66 8.44
C PHE A 175 7.50 13.22 8.27
N VAL A 176 8.68 12.93 8.82
CA VAL A 176 9.25 11.59 8.88
C VAL A 176 9.66 11.33 10.33
N TYR A 177 9.18 10.24 10.91
CA TYR A 177 9.47 9.89 12.30
C TYR A 177 9.39 8.38 12.53
N LEU A 178 9.97 7.89 13.62
CA LEU A 178 9.84 6.47 13.99
C LEU A 178 8.45 6.15 14.51
N TYR A 179 7.92 5.00 14.13
CA TYR A 179 6.66 4.52 14.71
C TYR A 179 6.88 4.02 16.15
N GLU A 180 6.13 4.54 17.11
CA GLU A 180 6.28 4.22 18.55
C GLU A 180 5.91 2.77 18.90
N LYS A 181 5.18 2.07 18.02
CA LYS A 181 4.83 0.65 18.16
C LYS A 181 5.39 -0.17 16.99
N PRO A 182 6.72 -0.17 16.79
CA PRO A 182 7.31 -0.64 15.54
C PRO A 182 7.05 -2.14 15.32
N TYR A 183 6.70 -2.53 14.09
CA TYR A 183 6.66 -3.94 13.73
C TYR A 183 8.08 -4.52 13.70
N ASN A 184 9.02 -3.81 13.09
CA ASN A 184 10.42 -4.20 13.06
C ASN A 184 11.31 -2.95 13.27
N ARG A 185 12.59 -3.18 13.59
CA ARG A 185 13.58 -2.09 13.66
C ARG A 185 13.63 -1.33 12.33
N GLY A 186 13.72 -0.01 12.41
CA GLY A 186 13.65 0.87 11.25
C GLY A 186 12.26 1.11 10.69
N HIS A 187 11.18 0.78 11.41
CA HIS A 187 9.82 1.18 11.02
C HIS A 187 9.65 2.70 11.12
N VAL A 188 9.55 3.34 9.97
CA VAL A 188 9.36 4.79 9.81
C VAL A 188 7.95 5.08 9.32
N VAL A 189 7.41 6.22 9.73
CA VAL A 189 6.17 6.78 9.19
C VAL A 189 6.48 8.06 8.45
N VAL A 190 5.88 8.20 7.27
CA VAL A 190 5.86 9.43 6.48
C VAL A 190 4.43 9.99 6.52
N SER A 191 4.29 11.25 6.92
CA SER A 191 2.99 11.93 7.05
C SER A 191 3.01 13.28 6.34
N PRO A 192 1.91 13.67 5.67
CA PRO A 192 1.79 15.00 5.07
C PRO A 192 1.82 16.07 6.16
N GLU A 193 2.23 17.29 5.81
CA GLU A 193 2.26 18.41 6.76
C GLU A 193 0.84 18.82 7.20
N ASN A 194 -0.08 18.83 6.23
CA ASN A 194 -1.47 19.19 6.44
C ASN A 194 -2.22 18.08 7.18
N HIS A 195 -3.10 18.47 8.11
CA HIS A 195 -3.97 17.53 8.79
C HIS A 195 -5.02 16.96 7.83
N VAL A 196 -4.68 15.82 7.24
CA VAL A 196 -5.54 15.01 6.39
C VAL A 196 -5.54 13.58 6.90
N ASN A 197 -6.61 12.84 6.67
CA ASN A 197 -6.76 11.43 7.10
C ASN A 197 -7.08 10.48 5.94
N ASP A 198 -7.25 11.02 4.74
CA ASP A 198 -7.58 10.28 3.53
C ASP A 198 -6.62 10.72 2.41
N ILE A 199 -6.13 9.76 1.63
CA ILE A 199 -5.25 10.05 0.48
C ILE A 199 -5.98 10.95 -0.54
N ASN A 200 -7.31 10.87 -0.62
CA ASN A 200 -8.15 11.68 -1.48
C ASN A 200 -8.39 13.10 -0.94
N GLN A 201 -7.57 13.56 0.01
CA GLN A 201 -7.51 14.95 0.47
C GLN A 201 -6.17 15.62 0.11
N LEU A 202 -5.26 14.89 -0.54
CA LEU A 202 -3.96 15.40 -1.00
C LEU A 202 -4.00 15.78 -2.48
N SER A 203 -3.44 16.94 -2.81
CA SER A 203 -3.15 17.29 -4.20
C SER A 203 -2.13 16.33 -4.84
N ALA A 204 -2.06 16.32 -6.17
CA ALA A 204 -1.09 15.50 -6.90
C ALA A 204 0.36 15.79 -6.49
N SER A 205 0.72 17.06 -6.31
CA SER A 205 2.05 17.50 -5.88
C SER A 205 2.36 17.10 -4.44
N GLU A 206 1.42 17.22 -3.50
CA GLU A 206 1.59 16.74 -2.13
C GLU A 206 1.78 15.23 -2.09
N LEU A 207 0.98 14.48 -2.85
CA LEU A 207 1.02 13.03 -2.86
C LEU A 207 2.33 12.53 -3.49
N LEU A 208 2.79 13.14 -4.59
CA LEU A 208 4.09 12.85 -5.18
C LEU A 208 5.23 13.16 -4.20
N ARG A 209 5.22 14.34 -3.55
CA ARG A 209 6.20 14.72 -2.52
C ARG A 209 6.24 13.70 -1.37
N LEU A 210 5.08 13.24 -0.91
CA LEU A 210 4.96 12.23 0.14
C LEU A 210 5.59 10.90 -0.27
N PHE A 211 5.30 10.41 -1.48
CA PHE A 211 5.84 9.13 -1.97
C PHE A 211 7.32 9.21 -2.33
N LYS A 212 7.82 10.36 -2.79
CA LYS A 212 9.28 10.58 -2.93
C LYS A 212 9.97 10.49 -1.58
N GLU A 213 9.37 11.03 -0.52
CA GLU A 213 9.91 10.87 0.83
C GLU A 213 9.85 9.42 1.32
N VAL A 214 8.80 8.67 0.96
CA VAL A 214 8.76 7.22 1.22
C VAL A 214 9.90 6.47 0.54
N ILE A 215 10.23 6.82 -0.70
CA ILE A 215 11.38 6.25 -1.42
C ILE A 215 12.68 6.58 -0.70
N ASN A 216 12.87 7.83 -0.27
CA ASN A 216 14.02 8.25 0.51
C ASN A 216 14.13 7.47 1.83
N ALA A 217 13.03 7.36 2.59
CA ALA A 217 12.97 6.59 3.82
C ALA A 217 13.34 5.13 3.60
N LYS A 218 12.70 4.49 2.61
CA LYS A 218 12.97 3.10 2.23
C LYS A 218 14.45 2.91 1.90
N ASN A 219 15.04 3.77 1.08
CA ASN A 219 16.46 3.67 0.68
C ASN A 219 17.41 3.88 1.88
N ALA A 220 17.12 4.82 2.77
CA ALA A 220 17.90 5.02 3.99
C ALA A 220 17.86 3.77 4.87
N ILE A 221 16.66 3.20 5.11
CA ILE A 221 16.48 1.98 5.90
C ILE A 221 17.17 0.78 5.23
N GLU A 222 17.09 0.68 3.90
CA GLU A 222 17.73 -0.38 3.11
C GLU A 222 19.25 -0.38 3.32
N ASN A 223 19.88 0.80 3.23
CA ASN A 223 21.32 0.98 3.43
C ASN A 223 21.78 0.78 4.89
N ILE A 224 20.89 0.93 5.86
CA ILE A 224 21.23 0.79 7.29
C ILE A 224 21.06 -0.66 7.74
N TYR A 225 19.93 -1.26 7.42
CA TYR A 225 19.48 -2.51 8.02
C TYR A 225 19.45 -3.70 7.07
N HIS A 226 19.59 -3.49 5.76
CA HIS A 226 19.59 -4.54 4.74
C HIS A 226 18.40 -5.53 4.87
N PRO A 227 17.15 -5.02 4.92
CA PRO A 227 15.98 -5.88 4.99
C PRO A 227 15.82 -6.70 3.70
N VAL A 228 15.11 -7.82 3.78
CA VAL A 228 14.83 -8.67 2.59
C VAL A 228 13.71 -8.09 1.72
N GLY A 229 13.00 -7.07 2.22
CA GLY A 229 11.92 -6.37 1.53
C GLY A 229 11.22 -5.35 2.43
N PHE A 230 10.15 -4.76 1.90
CA PHE A 230 9.35 -3.76 2.60
C PHE A 230 7.85 -4.02 2.41
N ASN A 231 7.05 -3.72 3.44
CA ASN A 231 5.65 -3.38 3.25
C ASN A 231 5.49 -1.88 3.45
N ILE A 232 4.90 -1.23 2.46
CA ILE A 232 4.64 0.21 2.49
C ILE A 232 3.13 0.38 2.41
N GLY A 233 2.51 1.08 3.36
CA GLY A 233 1.07 1.22 3.32
C GLY A 233 0.45 2.15 4.35
N MET A 234 -0.83 2.43 4.15
CA MET A 234 -1.64 3.31 4.97
C MET A 234 -3.00 2.68 5.24
N ASN A 235 -3.61 3.10 6.34
CA ASN A 235 -4.98 2.77 6.69
C ASN A 235 -5.77 4.07 6.67
N ILE A 236 -6.93 4.08 6.02
CA ILE A 236 -7.79 5.27 5.91
C ILE A 236 -9.26 4.91 6.14
N GLY A 237 -10.08 5.93 6.45
CA GLY A 237 -11.51 5.78 6.70
C GLY A 237 -11.85 5.41 8.15
N ASN A 238 -13.07 4.96 8.37
CA ASN A 238 -13.60 4.64 9.70
C ASN A 238 -13.34 3.17 10.08
N ILE A 239 -12.09 2.84 10.38
CA ILE A 239 -11.68 1.49 10.78
C ILE A 239 -10.76 1.54 12.02
N PRO A 240 -10.70 0.48 12.86
CA PRO A 240 -10.01 0.50 14.16
C PRO A 240 -8.52 0.89 14.17
N ASN A 241 -7.85 0.90 13.01
CA ASN A 241 -6.43 1.23 12.87
C ASN A 241 -6.17 2.37 11.86
N ALA A 242 -7.19 3.12 11.46
CA ALA A 242 -7.02 4.33 10.67
C ALA A 242 -6.67 5.50 11.61
N PRO A 243 -5.53 6.18 11.41
CA PRO A 243 -5.15 7.31 12.25
C PRO A 243 -5.95 8.56 11.90
N GLU A 244 -6.11 9.46 12.87
CA GLU A 244 -6.72 10.79 12.64
C GLU A 244 -5.89 11.67 11.69
N HIS A 245 -4.59 11.41 11.59
CA HIS A 245 -3.70 12.04 10.60
C HIS A 245 -3.05 10.94 9.78
N LEU A 246 -3.05 11.07 8.47
CA LEU A 246 -2.58 10.09 7.51
C LEU A 246 -1.14 9.64 7.82
N GLN A 247 -0.95 8.33 8.00
CA GLN A 247 0.34 7.72 8.26
C GLN A 247 0.64 6.72 7.14
N LEU A 248 1.68 7.00 6.35
CA LEU A 248 2.22 6.08 5.38
C LEU A 248 3.41 5.36 6.03
N HIS A 249 3.17 4.11 6.42
CA HIS A 249 4.13 3.27 7.11
C HIS A 249 5.12 2.68 6.11
N VAL A 250 6.41 2.78 6.42
CA VAL A 250 7.51 2.10 5.72
C VAL A 250 8.04 1.04 6.67
N VAL A 251 7.60 -0.20 6.45
CA VAL A 251 7.89 -1.34 7.34
C VAL A 251 8.95 -2.24 6.69
N PRO A 252 10.21 -2.20 7.14
CA PRO A 252 11.21 -3.17 6.69
C PRO A 252 10.85 -4.58 7.17
N ARG A 253 11.15 -5.57 6.33
CA ARG A 253 10.89 -7.01 6.58
C ARG A 253 12.21 -7.77 6.62
N TYR A 254 12.30 -8.72 7.53
CA TYR A 254 13.51 -9.51 7.79
C TYR A 254 13.18 -10.99 7.75
N ASP A 255 14.18 -11.83 7.47
CA ASP A 255 14.05 -13.29 7.45
C ASP A 255 14.95 -13.89 8.54
N PRO A 256 14.43 -14.67 9.50
CA PRO A 256 13.02 -15.01 9.71
C PRO A 256 12.21 -13.85 10.30
N GLU A 257 10.94 -13.79 9.94
CA GLU A 257 10.05 -12.70 10.34
C GLU A 257 9.27 -12.98 11.63
N THR A 258 8.81 -14.21 11.81
CA THR A 258 7.98 -14.60 12.95
C THR A 258 8.85 -15.20 14.04
N GLY A 259 8.79 -14.62 15.23
CA GLY A 259 9.51 -15.12 16.42
C GLY A 259 8.64 -16.04 17.27
N PHE A 260 9.28 -16.86 18.10
CA PHE A 260 8.59 -17.76 19.04
C PHE A 260 7.56 -17.02 19.91
N MET A 261 7.95 -15.89 20.51
CA MET A 261 7.09 -15.08 21.38
C MET A 261 5.87 -14.50 20.67
N GLU A 262 5.97 -14.25 19.37
CA GLU A 262 4.83 -13.77 18.58
C GLU A 262 3.80 -14.89 18.44
N VAL A 263 4.24 -16.11 18.11
CA VAL A 263 3.35 -17.27 17.93
C VAL A 263 2.66 -17.69 19.22
N ILE A 264 3.40 -17.80 20.32
CA ILE A 264 2.86 -18.36 21.57
C ILE A 264 2.26 -17.32 22.52
N GLY A 265 2.69 -16.07 22.40
CA GLY A 265 2.40 -15.02 23.38
C GLY A 265 1.84 -13.74 22.78
N ASP A 266 1.53 -13.71 21.47
CA ASP A 266 1.02 -12.52 20.75
C ASP A 266 1.91 -11.27 21.00
N THR A 267 3.21 -11.52 21.24
CA THR A 267 4.16 -10.50 21.69
C THR A 267 5.29 -10.40 20.68
N ARG A 268 5.38 -9.22 20.06
CA ARG A 268 6.41 -8.93 19.08
C ARG A 268 7.70 -8.46 19.76
N VAL A 269 8.80 -9.14 19.45
CA VAL A 269 10.13 -8.80 19.97
C VAL A 269 10.87 -7.99 18.93
N VAL A 270 11.15 -6.72 19.24
CA VAL A 270 12.00 -5.86 18.42
C VAL A 270 13.38 -5.80 19.07
N VAL A 271 14.39 -6.21 18.30
CA VAL A 271 15.77 -6.42 18.79
C VAL A 271 16.58 -5.13 19.01
N GLU A 272 15.96 -3.96 18.82
CA GLU A 272 16.60 -2.65 18.89
C GLU A 272 15.62 -1.63 19.46
N SER A 273 16.08 -0.74 20.35
CA SER A 273 15.22 0.31 20.91
C SER A 273 14.91 1.41 19.88
N LEU A 274 13.90 2.23 20.17
CA LEU A 274 13.57 3.37 19.32
C LEU A 274 14.69 4.41 19.28
N GLU A 275 15.35 4.66 20.42
CA GLU A 275 16.47 5.59 20.54
C GLU A 275 17.66 5.12 19.69
N GLN A 276 18.00 3.83 19.79
CA GLN A 276 19.05 3.23 18.98
C GLN A 276 18.73 3.31 17.49
N SER A 277 17.49 3.02 17.11
CA SER A 277 17.04 3.13 15.71
C SER A 277 17.12 4.57 15.23
N TYR A 278 16.70 5.52 16.06
CA TYR A 278 16.65 6.93 15.73
C TYR A 278 18.03 7.49 15.45
N GLU A 279 19.00 7.25 16.34
CA GLU A 279 20.37 7.73 16.16
C GLU A 279 21.04 7.14 14.90
N LYS A 280 20.79 5.85 14.62
CA LYS A 280 21.30 5.19 13.40
C LYS A 280 20.70 5.77 12.13
N ILE A 281 19.40 6.05 12.13
CA ILE A 281 18.71 6.58 10.95
C ILE A 281 19.04 8.05 10.76
N LYS A 282 18.91 8.87 11.80
CA LYS A 282 19.13 10.32 11.76
C LYS A 282 20.49 10.70 11.18
N THR A 283 21.54 9.96 11.53
CA THR A 283 22.91 10.22 11.02
C THR A 283 23.05 10.01 9.51
N LYS A 284 22.15 9.24 8.89
CA LYS A 284 22.19 8.86 7.47
C LYS A 284 21.00 9.40 6.66
N TYR A 285 20.07 10.11 7.30
CA TYR A 285 18.82 10.61 6.72
C TYR A 285 18.98 12.05 6.17
N VAL A 286 20.10 12.33 5.49
CA VAL A 286 20.42 13.68 4.96
C VAL A 286 19.82 13.87 3.57
#